data_AF-A0AAP5H2A9-F1
#
_entry.id   AF-A0AAP5H2A9-F1
#
_cell.length_a   1.000
_cell.length_b   1.000
_cell.length_c   1.000
_cell.angle_alpha   90.00
_cell.angle_beta   90.00
_cell.angle_gamma   90.00
#
_symmetry.space_group_name_H-M   'P 1'
#
loop_
_entity.id
_entity.type
_entity.pdbx_description
1 polymer ?
#
loop_
_entity_poly.entity_id
_entity_poly.type
_entity_poly.pdbx_seq_one_letter_code
_entity_poly.pdbx_strand_id
1 'polypeptide(L)'
;MTVNKKRWVVGIVVLLSLFVASDLFLWSSGKVGIFNTAKRVLSGASQVTLNGHTLSYQGKVDFIDIDAIEEYATSDEGIPLYKALHTPPSPPWIYVKHEHTTFFRYNIPKAPWKI
;
A
#
# COMPACT_ATOMS: atom_id res chain seq x y z
N MET A 1 -1.56 -43.91 -6.08
CA MET A 1 -1.39 -43.18 -4.80
C MET A 1 -2.57 -42.22 -4.64
N THR A 2 -3.71 -42.72 -4.15
CA THR A 2 -4.94 -41.93 -3.98
C THR A 2 -4.83 -41.09 -2.71
N VAL A 3 -4.20 -39.92 -2.83
CA VAL A 3 -4.21 -38.98 -1.72
C VAL A 3 -5.66 -38.62 -1.43
N ASN A 4 -6.14 -38.98 -0.23
CA ASN A 4 -7.52 -38.75 0.20
C ASN A 4 -7.91 -37.28 -0.03
N LYS A 5 -8.96 -37.01 -0.81
CA LYS A 5 -9.44 -35.64 -1.11
C LYS A 5 -9.55 -34.77 0.14
N LYS A 6 -9.94 -35.35 1.29
CA LYS A 6 -10.00 -34.67 2.60
C LYS A 6 -8.65 -34.14 3.07
N ARG A 7 -7.54 -34.86 2.87
CA ARG A 7 -6.19 -34.42 3.26
C ARG A 7 -5.70 -33.22 2.43
N TRP A 8 -6.02 -33.19 1.13
CA TRP A 8 -5.71 -32.04 0.27
C TRP A 8 -6.50 -30.80 0.69
N VAL A 9 -7.79 -30.95 0.98
CA VAL A 9 -8.62 -29.83 1.44
C VAL A 9 -8.06 -29.25 2.74
N VAL A 10 -7.72 -30.09 3.72
CA VAL A 10 -7.08 -29.64 4.97
C VAL A 10 -5.76 -28.94 4.68
N GLY A 11 -4.92 -29.48 3.80
CA GLY A 11 -3.66 -28.85 3.40
C GLY A 11 -3.85 -27.45 2.80
N ILE A 12 -4.82 -27.30 1.90
CA ILE A 12 -5.17 -26.00 1.28
C ILE A 12 -5.66 -25.01 2.33
N VAL A 13 -6.54 -25.45 3.24
CA VAL A 13 -7.04 -24.59 4.32
C VAL A 13 -5.90 -24.10 5.21
N VAL A 14 -5.01 -24.99 5.64
CA VAL A 14 -3.85 -24.62 6.47
C VAL A 14 -2.93 -23.62 5.75
N LEU A 15 -2.65 -23.85 4.46
CA LEU A 15 -1.87 -22.92 3.64
C LEU A 15 -2.51 -21.54 3.54
N LEU A 16 -3.83 -21.47 3.29
CA LEU A 16 -4.56 -20.21 3.25
C LEU A 16 -4.58 -19.51 4.61
N SER A 17 -4.76 -20.25 5.70
CA SER A 17 -4.69 -19.69 7.06
C SER A 17 -3.32 -19.12 7.38
N LEU A 18 -2.24 -19.81 7.03
CA LEU A 18 -0.87 -19.31 7.21
C LEU A 18 -0.61 -18.05 6.38
N PHE A 19 -1.11 -18.02 5.15
CA PHE A 19 -1.00 -16.85 4.28
C PHE A 19 -1.69 -15.64 4.91
N VAL A 20 -2.95 -15.79 5.35
CA VAL A 20 -3.69 -14.72 6.03
C VAL A 20 -3.02 -14.30 7.33
N ALA A 21 -2.54 -15.26 8.13
CA ALA A 21 -1.82 -14.96 9.37
C ALA A 21 -0.53 -14.17 9.13
N SER A 22 0.19 -14.45 8.04
CA SER A 22 1.40 -13.72 7.67
C SER A 22 1.10 -12.26 7.29
N ASP A 23 0.00 -12.03 6.56
CA ASP A 23 -0.42 -10.69 6.18
C ASP A 23 -0.90 -9.88 7.39
N LEU A 24 -1.67 -10.51 8.28
CA LEU A 24 -2.08 -9.93 9.57
C LEU A 24 -0.87 -9.56 10.43
N PHE A 25 0.15 -10.43 10.48
CA PHE A 25 1.38 -10.14 11.21
C PHE A 25 2.09 -8.90 10.65
N LEU A 26 2.24 -8.79 9.32
CA LEU A 26 2.81 -7.61 8.68
C LEU A 26 2.01 -6.35 8.97
N TRP A 27 0.68 -6.40 8.78
CA TRP A 27 -0.23 -5.30 9.05
C TRP A 27 -0.13 -4.82 10.51
N SER A 28 -0.13 -5.77 11.45
CA SER A 28 0.04 -5.51 12.87
C SER A 28 1.34 -4.75 13.14
N SER A 29 2.46 -5.15 12.53
CA SER A 29 3.76 -4.50 12.71
C SER A 29 3.89 -3.11 12.06
N GLY A 30 2.83 -2.59 11.43
CA GLY A 30 2.87 -1.34 10.67
C GLY A 30 3.66 -1.47 9.37
N LYS A 31 3.76 -2.69 8.82
CA LYS A 31 4.38 -2.95 7.52
C LYS A 31 3.31 -3.19 6.45
N VAL A 32 3.70 -3.06 5.19
CA VAL A 32 2.82 -3.31 4.05
C VAL A 32 2.67 -4.82 3.85
N GLY A 33 1.43 -5.30 3.89
CA GLY A 33 1.09 -6.70 3.65
C GLY A 33 1.25 -7.13 2.18
N ILE A 34 1.19 -8.44 1.97
CA ILE A 34 1.20 -9.08 0.66
C ILE A 34 -0.04 -8.68 -0.15
N PHE A 35 -1.23 -8.60 0.48
CA PHE A 35 -2.45 -8.18 -0.23
C PHE A 35 -2.34 -6.75 -0.78
N ASN A 36 -1.76 -5.84 0.00
CA ASN A 36 -1.55 -4.47 -0.44
C ASN A 36 -0.53 -4.40 -1.59
N THR A 37 0.55 -5.17 -1.47
CA THR A 37 1.56 -5.31 -2.52
C THR A 37 0.96 -5.84 -3.82
N ALA A 38 0.13 -6.89 -3.76
CA ALA A 38 -0.56 -7.44 -4.92
C ALA A 38 -1.50 -6.40 -5.55
N LYS A 39 -2.30 -5.70 -4.74
CA LYS A 39 -3.20 -4.62 -5.21
C LYS A 39 -2.42 -3.52 -5.94
N ARG A 40 -1.26 -3.12 -5.40
CA ARG A 40 -0.36 -2.13 -5.99
C ARG A 40 0.15 -2.59 -7.35
N VAL A 41 0.71 -3.80 -7.42
CA VAL A 41 1.27 -4.38 -8.65
C VAL A 41 0.21 -4.52 -9.73
N LEU A 42 -0.98 -5.04 -9.38
CA LEU A 42 -2.10 -5.18 -10.32
C LEU A 42 -2.59 -3.83 -10.88
N SER A 43 -2.42 -2.74 -10.11
CA SER A 43 -2.80 -1.39 -10.55
C SER A 43 -1.71 -0.67 -11.37
N GLY A 44 -0.53 -1.27 -11.53
CA GLY A 44 0.62 -0.64 -12.18
C GLY A 44 1.30 0.44 -11.34
N ALA A 45 1.01 0.50 -10.03
CA ALA A 45 1.51 1.55 -9.15
C ALA A 45 2.96 1.28 -8.72
N SER A 46 3.80 2.31 -8.71
CA SER A 46 5.20 2.22 -8.32
C SER A 46 5.35 1.82 -6.85
N GLN A 47 6.47 1.17 -6.52
CA GLN A 47 6.84 0.99 -5.13
C GLN A 47 7.42 2.31 -4.63
N VAL A 48 7.02 2.73 -3.45
CA VAL A 48 7.42 4.00 -2.87
C VAL A 48 7.87 3.76 -1.44
N THR A 49 9.07 4.22 -1.11
CA THR A 49 9.60 4.26 0.25
C THR A 49 9.90 5.69 0.66
N LEU A 50 9.63 6.02 1.91
CA LEU A 50 9.88 7.34 2.46
C LEU A 50 10.45 7.17 3.86
N ASN A 51 11.66 7.68 4.09
CA ASN A 51 12.37 7.56 5.36
C ASN A 51 12.53 6.09 5.80
N GLY A 52 12.80 5.19 4.85
CA GLY A 52 12.93 3.75 5.10
C GLY A 52 11.60 3.00 5.33
N HIS A 53 10.46 3.68 5.24
CA HIS A 53 9.14 3.05 5.34
C HIS A 53 8.51 2.86 3.96
N THR A 54 8.16 1.62 3.61
CA THR A 54 7.34 1.34 2.42
C THR A 54 5.94 1.89 2.61
N LEU A 55 5.48 2.70 1.67
CA LEU A 55 4.14 3.26 1.70
C LEU A 55 3.09 2.24 1.27
N SER A 56 1.93 2.26 1.91
CA SER A 56 0.81 1.37 1.61
C SER A 56 -0.09 1.99 0.54
N TYR A 57 -0.40 1.21 -0.49
CA TYR A 57 -1.18 1.65 -1.64
C TYR A 57 -2.68 1.70 -1.35
N GLN A 58 -3.33 2.82 -1.68
CA GLN A 58 -4.72 3.12 -1.31
C GLN A 58 -5.66 3.30 -2.51
N GLY A 59 -5.14 3.18 -3.74
CA GLY A 59 -5.94 3.29 -4.97
C GLY A 59 -5.47 4.42 -5.89
N LYS A 60 -6.21 4.60 -6.98
CA LYS A 60 -6.08 5.74 -7.90
C LYS A 60 -7.05 6.85 -7.48
N VAL A 61 -6.66 8.10 -7.69
CA VAL A 61 -7.47 9.29 -7.47
C VAL A 61 -7.21 10.25 -8.62
N ASP A 62 -8.29 10.79 -9.19
CA ASP A 62 -8.21 11.83 -10.20
C ASP A 62 -8.42 13.20 -9.54
N PHE A 63 -7.51 14.13 -9.82
CA PHE A 63 -7.64 15.52 -9.40
C PHE A 63 -8.23 16.34 -10.53
N ILE A 64 -9.39 16.95 -10.28
CA ILE A 64 -10.02 17.88 -11.23
C ILE A 64 -9.22 19.17 -11.30
N ASP A 65 -8.64 19.57 -10.17
CA ASP A 65 -7.80 20.76 -10.03
C ASP A 65 -6.40 20.34 -9.56
N ILE A 66 -5.40 20.46 -10.44
CA ILE A 66 -4.00 20.12 -10.13
C ILE A 66 -3.40 21.17 -9.19
N ASP A 67 -3.97 22.38 -9.12
CA ASP A 67 -3.49 23.41 -8.21
C ASP A 67 -3.88 23.08 -6.75
N ALA A 68 -4.74 22.07 -6.53
CA ALA A 68 -5.11 21.58 -5.20
C ALA A 68 -4.04 20.69 -4.54
N ILE A 69 -2.94 20.38 -5.24
CA ILE A 69 -1.82 19.58 -4.73
C ILE A 69 -0.50 20.35 -4.78
N GLU A 70 0.36 20.09 -3.80
CA GLU A 70 1.71 20.66 -3.72
C GLU A 70 2.75 19.56 -3.58
N GLU A 71 3.97 19.84 -4.01
CA GLU A 71 5.10 18.94 -3.81
C GLU A 71 5.40 18.82 -2.30
N TYR A 72 5.56 17.59 -1.85
CA TYR A 72 5.74 17.27 -0.44
C TYR A 72 7.18 16.85 -0.13
N ALA A 73 7.67 15.85 -0.86
CA ALA A 73 8.96 15.22 -0.61
C ALA A 73 9.40 14.43 -1.84
N THR A 74 10.63 13.94 -1.82
CA THR A 74 11.10 12.94 -2.77
C THR A 74 11.22 11.60 -2.05
N SER A 75 10.75 10.52 -2.66
CA SER A 75 10.89 9.16 -2.12
C SER A 75 12.35 8.72 -2.09
N ASP A 76 12.65 7.66 -1.34
CA ASP A 76 14.01 7.11 -1.28
C ASP A 76 14.43 6.54 -2.66
N GLU A 77 13.48 6.23 -3.55
CA GLU A 77 13.71 5.86 -4.96
C GLU A 77 13.82 7.06 -5.92
N GLY A 78 13.73 8.29 -5.43
CA GLY A 78 13.78 9.50 -6.27
C GLY A 78 12.44 9.89 -6.90
N ILE A 79 11.32 9.34 -6.44
CA ILE A 79 9.99 9.63 -6.99
C ILE A 79 9.42 10.89 -6.32
N PRO A 80 8.97 11.92 -7.07
CA PRO A 80 8.33 13.09 -6.47
C PRO A 80 6.99 12.71 -5.85
N LEU A 81 6.81 13.13 -4.59
CA LEU A 81 5.63 12.89 -3.78
C LEU A 81 4.87 14.19 -3.59
N TYR A 82 3.55 14.12 -3.69
CA TYR A 82 2.65 15.26 -3.56
C TYR A 82 1.72 15.07 -2.36
N LYS A 83 1.19 16.17 -1.85
CA LYS A 83 0.13 16.20 -0.83
C LYS A 83 -0.92 17.22 -1.23
N ALA A 84 -2.13 17.09 -0.68
CA ALA A 84 -3.14 18.11 -0.88
C ALA A 84 -2.76 19.41 -0.14
N LEU A 85 -3.14 20.56 -0.69
CA LEU A 85 -2.98 21.86 -0.03
C LEU A 85 -3.67 21.87 1.33
N HIS A 86 -3.15 22.70 2.23
CA HIS A 86 -3.67 22.89 3.60
C HIS A 86 -3.68 21.62 4.46
N THR A 87 -2.91 20.59 4.09
CA THR A 87 -2.70 19.42 4.94
C THR A 87 -1.54 19.63 5.91
N PRO A 88 -1.57 19.00 7.10
CA PRO A 88 -0.48 19.08 8.07
C PRO A 88 0.86 18.57 7.48
N PRO A 89 2.01 18.91 8.10
CA PRO A 89 3.34 18.45 7.64
C PRO A 89 3.48 16.94 7.51
N SER A 90 2.71 16.17 8.29
CA SER A 90 2.53 14.73 8.12
C SER A 90 1.16 14.51 7.46
N PRO A 91 1.09 14.48 6.11
CA PRO A 91 -0.19 14.43 5.43
C PRO A 91 -0.84 13.05 5.61
N PRO A 92 -2.18 12.98 5.67
CA PRO A 92 -2.88 11.69 5.77
C PRO A 92 -2.71 10.84 4.51
N TRP A 93 -2.53 11.50 3.37
CA TRP A 93 -2.38 10.88 2.06
C TRP A 93 -1.19 11.47 1.34
N ILE A 94 -0.43 10.59 0.68
CA ILE A 94 0.69 10.93 -0.19
C ILE A 94 0.31 10.51 -1.60
N TYR A 95 0.52 11.39 -2.57
CA TYR A 95 0.15 11.16 -3.95
C TYR A 95 1.38 11.02 -4.84
N VAL A 96 1.34 10.08 -5.78
CA VAL A 96 2.35 9.91 -6.81
C VAL A 96 1.69 10.08 -8.16
N LYS A 97 2.25 10.97 -8.98
CA LYS A 97 1.73 11.24 -10.31
C LYS A 97 1.85 10.00 -11.20
N HIS A 98 0.78 9.67 -11.91
CA HIS A 98 0.76 8.58 -12.88
C HIS A 98 0.55 9.11 -14.30
N GLU A 99 -0.59 9.77 -14.52
CA GLU A 99 -0.99 10.38 -15.80
C GLU A 99 -1.56 11.78 -15.52
N HIS A 100 -1.80 12.59 -16.55
CA HIS A 100 -2.19 14.01 -16.50
C HIS A 100 -2.77 14.47 -15.16
N THR A 101 -3.97 14.00 -14.83
CA THR A 101 -4.73 14.30 -13.61
C THR A 101 -4.86 13.11 -12.66
N THR A 102 -4.31 11.94 -13.01
CA THR A 102 -4.45 10.70 -12.24
C THR A 102 -3.23 10.47 -11.36
N PHE A 103 -3.49 10.25 -10.08
CA PHE A 103 -2.48 10.02 -9.06
C PHE A 103 -2.74 8.71 -8.34
N PHE A 104 -1.67 8.01 -8.00
CA PHE A 104 -1.73 6.91 -7.04
C PHE A 104 -1.69 7.48 -5.63
N ARG A 105 -2.65 7.06 -4.80
CA ARG A 105 -2.74 7.45 -3.39
C ARG A 105 -2.06 6.41 -2.53
N TYR A 106 -1.27 6.90 -1.58
CA TYR A 106 -0.57 6.11 -0.58
C TYR A 106 -0.80 6.67 0.81
N ASN A 107 -0.52 5.86 1.82
CA ASN A 107 -0.38 6.31 3.20
C ASN A 107 0.84 5.67 3.86
N ILE A 108 1.33 6.32 4.91
CA ILE A 108 2.34 5.74 5.79
C ILE A 108 1.65 4.64 6.60
N PRO A 109 2.07 3.37 6.52
CA PRO A 109 1.46 2.31 7.28
C PRO A 109 1.68 2.56 8.78
N LYS A 110 0.61 2.44 9.56
CA LYS A 110 0.63 2.57 11.02
C LYS A 110 0.19 1.26 11.63
N ALA A 111 0.87 0.85 12.70
CA ALA A 111 0.41 -0.27 13.50
C ALA A 111 -0.96 0.09 14.13
N PRO A 112 -1.94 -0.82 14.17
CA PRO A 112 -3.30 -0.52 14.62
C PRO A 112 -3.39 -0.11 16.10
N TRP A 113 -2.36 -0.35 16.91
CA TRP A 113 -2.27 0.09 18.31
C TRP A 113 -1.52 1.41 18.52
N LYS A 114 -0.96 2.01 17.46
CA LYS A 114 -0.27 3.32 17.50
C LYS A 114 -1.16 4.45 16.97
N ILE A 115 -2.48 4.32 17.15
CA ILE A 115 -3.48 5.34 16.76
C ILE A 115 -3.45 6.48 17.76
#